data_AF-A0A179BNP7-F1
#
_entry.id   AF-A0A179BNP7-F1
#
_cell.length_a   1.000
_cell.length_b   1.000
_cell.length_c   1.000
_cell.angle_alpha   90.00
_cell.angle_beta   90.00
_cell.angle_gamma   90.00
#
_symmetry.space_group_name_H-M   'P 1'
#
loop_
_entity.id
_entity.type
_entity.pdbx_description
1 polymer ?
#
loop_
_entity_poly.entity_id
_entity_poly.type
_entity_poly.pdbx_seq_one_letter_code
_entity_poly.pdbx_strand_id
1 'polypeptide(L)'
;MFCNLPLIPEQTQIAAFLDRETAKIDELVAEQRRLMELLKEKRQAVISHAVTKGLNPDAPMKPSGIGWLGDVPAHWEMKQLRQFAEILRGKFTHRPRNDPAFYDGDYPFIQTGDITGTDRYITEFKQTLNEKGISVSKQFPQGSLVMAIAANIGDVAILNFPAYFPDSIVGLVPHLDVDLDFLFYMMITLKQPLERNATVSTQMNLNVEQISSVVAACPPLIEQRNISAHLESELAKFDTLTAEAQRAIDLLQERRTALISAAVTGQIDVRAAL
;
A
#
# COMPACT_ATOMS: atom_id res chain seq x y z
N MET A 1 45.94 15.41 -8.26
CA MET A 1 45.24 15.90 -7.05
C MET A 1 46.08 15.45 -5.87
N PHE A 2 46.77 16.36 -5.18
CA PHE A 2 47.62 16.02 -4.04
C PHE A 2 46.73 15.89 -2.80
N CYS A 3 46.59 14.69 -2.27
CA CYS A 3 45.94 14.48 -0.97
C CYS A 3 47.01 14.76 0.10
N ASN A 4 46.82 15.82 0.89
CA ASN A 4 47.73 16.12 1.99
C ASN A 4 47.49 15.07 3.07
N LEU A 5 48.44 14.16 3.30
CA LEU A 5 48.27 13.07 4.25
C LEU A 5 48.62 13.59 5.66
N PRO A 6 47.65 13.73 6.57
CA PRO A 6 47.93 14.21 7.93
C PRO A 6 48.81 13.23 8.68
N LEU A 7 49.45 13.67 9.77
CA LEU A 7 50.28 12.79 10.59
C LEU A 7 49.42 11.71 11.27
N ILE A 8 50.02 10.55 11.58
CA ILE A 8 49.30 9.41 12.18
C ILE A 8 48.45 9.80 13.42
N PRO A 9 48.95 10.62 14.37
CA PRO A 9 48.12 11.04 15.53
C PRO A 9 46.87 11.82 15.12
N GLU A 10 46.97 12.65 14.08
CA GLU A 10 45.86 13.45 13.55
C GLU A 10 44.87 12.55 12.79
N GLN A 11 45.35 11.57 12.02
CA GLN A 11 44.49 10.55 11.41
C GLN A 11 43.67 9.79 12.46
N THR A 12 44.29 9.38 13.57
CA THR A 12 43.60 8.69 14.66
C THR A 12 42.53 9.57 15.32
N GLN A 13 42.80 10.86 15.50
CA GLN A 13 41.81 11.80 16.05
C GLN A 13 40.64 12.03 15.09
N ILE A 14 40.91 12.22 13.79
CA ILE A 14 39.86 12.34 12.76
C ILE A 14 38.99 11.08 12.75
N ALA A 15 39.59 9.89 12.76
CA ALA A 15 38.86 8.62 12.77
C ALA A 15 37.96 8.50 14.01
N ALA A 16 38.52 8.72 15.22
CA ALA A 16 37.74 8.63 16.46
C ALA A 16 36.59 9.64 16.53
N PHE A 17 36.81 10.87 16.05
CA PHE A 17 35.76 11.88 15.94
C PHE A 17 34.65 11.45 14.97
N LEU A 18 35.03 10.98 13.77
CA LEU A 18 34.08 10.54 12.76
C LEU A 18 33.30 9.31 13.22
N ASP A 19 33.94 8.33 13.86
CA ASP A 19 33.26 7.16 14.42
C ASP A 19 32.17 7.59 15.42
N ARG A 20 32.48 8.51 16.34
CA ARG A 20 31.51 9.01 17.33
C ARG A 20 30.34 9.75 16.69
N GLU A 21 30.62 10.72 15.82
CA GLU A 21 29.57 11.56 15.25
C GLU A 21 28.73 10.82 14.21
N THR A 22 29.34 9.96 13.39
CA THR A 22 28.60 9.15 12.43
C THR A 22 27.75 8.09 13.12
N ALA A 23 28.23 7.47 14.21
CA ALA A 23 27.41 6.55 15.01
C ALA A 23 26.16 7.24 15.57
N LYS A 24 26.31 8.46 16.10
CA LYS A 24 25.16 9.24 16.60
C LYS A 24 24.15 9.57 15.48
N ILE A 25 24.62 9.90 14.29
CA ILE A 25 23.74 10.14 13.14
C ILE A 25 23.03 8.84 12.72
N ASP A 26 23.77 7.73 12.67
CA ASP A 26 23.25 6.42 12.28
C ASP A 26 22.18 5.94 13.29
N GLU A 27 22.35 6.21 14.60
CA GLU A 27 21.33 5.98 15.63
C GLU A 27 20.05 6.80 15.40
N LEU A 28 20.18 8.09 15.07
CA LEU A 28 19.02 8.94 14.76
C LEU A 28 18.29 8.47 13.51
N VAL A 29 19.02 8.05 12.47
CA VAL A 29 18.41 7.45 11.26
C VAL A 29 17.66 6.17 11.60
N ALA A 30 18.21 5.32 12.47
CA ALA A 30 17.55 4.10 12.90
C ALA A 30 16.23 4.39 13.64
N GLU A 31 16.21 5.40 14.51
CA GLU A 31 14.99 5.78 15.25
C GLU A 31 13.91 6.35 14.31
N GLN A 32 14.29 7.16 13.30
CA GLN A 32 13.34 7.65 12.30
C GLN A 32 12.74 6.51 11.47
N ARG A 33 13.55 5.52 11.07
CA ARG A 33 13.05 4.31 10.38
C ARG A 33 12.09 3.52 11.26
N ARG A 34 12.39 3.38 12.55
CA ARG A 34 11.50 2.73 13.52
C ARG A 34 10.17 3.48 13.64
N LEU A 35 10.20 4.81 13.70
CA LEU A 35 8.99 5.64 13.72
C LEU A 35 8.12 5.39 12.49
N MET A 36 8.69 5.33 11.29
CA MET A 36 7.94 5.04 10.07
C MET A 36 7.23 3.67 10.11
N GLU A 37 7.89 2.63 10.64
CA GLU A 37 7.24 1.32 10.83
C GLU A 37 6.08 1.38 11.83
N LEU A 38 6.25 2.09 12.97
CA LEU A 38 5.18 2.28 13.95
C LEU A 38 3.99 3.07 13.37
N LEU A 39 4.25 4.07 12.54
CA LEU A 39 3.22 4.84 11.84
C LEU A 39 2.43 3.94 10.86
N LYS A 40 3.12 3.05 10.15
CA LYS A 40 2.50 2.07 9.25
C LYS A 40 1.61 1.08 10.00
N GLU A 41 2.08 0.54 11.12
CA GLU A 41 1.27 -0.33 11.99
C GLU A 41 0.03 0.39 12.52
N LYS A 42 0.20 1.62 13.00
CA LYS A 42 -0.91 2.44 13.52
C LYS A 42 -1.92 2.78 12.42
N ARG A 43 -1.46 3.10 11.20
CA ARG A 43 -2.32 3.32 10.02
C ARG A 43 -3.22 2.11 9.77
N GLN A 44 -2.64 0.90 9.74
CA GLN A 44 -3.40 -0.34 9.54
C GLN A 44 -4.42 -0.58 10.67
N ALA A 45 -4.04 -0.30 11.93
CA ALA A 45 -4.92 -0.46 13.08
C ALA A 45 -6.11 0.51 13.04
N VAL A 46 -5.89 1.78 12.66
CA VAL A 46 -6.95 2.79 12.51
C VAL A 46 -7.94 2.39 11.41
N ILE A 47 -7.45 1.97 10.24
CA ILE A 47 -8.29 1.47 9.15
C ILE A 47 -9.14 0.30 9.64
N SER A 48 -8.49 -0.74 10.17
CA SER A 48 -9.16 -1.95 10.65
C SER A 48 -10.22 -1.64 11.71
N HIS A 49 -9.91 -0.78 12.69
CA HIS A 49 -10.87 -0.40 13.70
C HIS A 49 -12.09 0.30 13.10
N ALA A 50 -11.88 1.30 12.23
CA ALA A 50 -12.99 2.05 11.66
C ALA A 50 -13.91 1.17 10.77
N VAL A 51 -13.35 0.26 9.97
CA VAL A 51 -14.16 -0.61 9.09
C VAL A 51 -14.74 -1.85 9.77
N THR A 52 -14.32 -2.17 10.99
CA THR A 52 -14.84 -3.34 11.74
C THR A 52 -15.64 -2.98 12.99
N LYS A 53 -15.37 -1.82 13.61
CA LYS A 53 -16.01 -1.35 14.85
C LYS A 53 -16.76 -0.03 14.68
N GLY A 54 -16.58 0.66 13.56
CA GLY A 54 -17.19 1.96 13.32
C GLY A 54 -16.47 3.10 14.04
N LEU A 55 -17.08 4.28 14.05
CA LEU A 55 -16.51 5.49 14.66
C LEU A 55 -17.04 5.78 16.08
N ASN A 56 -18.16 5.17 16.46
CA ASN A 56 -18.80 5.40 17.75
C ASN A 56 -18.35 4.32 18.77
N PRO A 57 -17.52 4.65 19.76
CA PRO A 57 -17.04 3.69 20.76
C PRO A 57 -18.14 3.17 21.69
N ASP A 58 -19.26 3.89 21.81
CA ASP A 58 -20.39 3.53 22.68
C ASP A 58 -21.49 2.75 21.94
N ALA A 59 -21.28 2.40 20.67
CA ALA A 59 -22.24 1.62 19.91
C ALA A 59 -22.43 0.23 20.55
N PRO A 60 -23.69 -0.26 20.69
CA PRO A 60 -23.92 -1.63 21.10
C PRO A 60 -23.24 -2.59 20.13
N MET A 61 -22.59 -3.63 20.65
CA MET A 61 -21.84 -4.59 19.85
C MET A 61 -22.54 -5.95 19.80
N LYS A 62 -22.33 -6.71 18.73
CA LYS A 62 -22.76 -8.11 18.57
C LYS A 62 -21.62 -8.96 18.03
N PRO A 63 -21.56 -10.27 18.35
CA PRO A 63 -20.58 -11.16 17.73
C PRO A 63 -20.82 -11.25 16.22
N SER A 64 -19.77 -11.06 15.41
CA SER A 64 -19.88 -11.22 13.94
C SER A 64 -20.02 -12.67 13.48
N GLY A 65 -19.67 -13.62 14.34
CA GLY A 65 -19.54 -15.04 13.98
C GLY A 65 -18.24 -15.40 13.25
N ILE A 66 -17.32 -14.44 13.06
CA ILE A 66 -16.06 -14.62 12.35
C ILE A 66 -14.90 -14.40 13.33
N GLY A 67 -14.09 -15.45 13.53
CA GLY A 67 -13.07 -15.47 14.60
C GLY A 67 -12.03 -14.34 14.55
N TRP A 68 -11.62 -13.92 13.35
CA TRP A 68 -10.65 -12.83 13.19
C TRP A 68 -11.27 -11.42 13.31
N LEU A 69 -12.58 -11.29 13.07
CA LEU A 69 -13.30 -10.01 13.07
C LEU A 69 -13.80 -9.63 14.48
N GLY A 70 -14.17 -10.62 15.28
CA GLY A 70 -14.70 -10.42 16.63
C GLY A 70 -16.07 -9.75 16.61
N ASP A 71 -16.33 -8.84 17.55
CA ASP A 71 -17.63 -8.16 17.65
C ASP A 71 -17.75 -6.97 16.69
N VAL A 72 -18.93 -6.70 16.15
CA VAL A 72 -19.22 -5.56 15.26
C VAL A 72 -20.40 -4.77 15.81
N PRO A 73 -20.62 -3.50 15.40
CA PRO A 73 -21.80 -2.76 15.82
C PRO A 73 -23.09 -3.53 15.53
N ALA A 74 -24.00 -3.55 16.50
CA ALA A 74 -25.17 -4.42 16.49
C ALA A 74 -26.10 -4.14 15.31
N HIS A 75 -26.15 -2.89 14.85
CA HIS A 75 -26.94 -2.45 13.71
C HIS A 75 -26.30 -2.72 12.34
N TRP A 76 -25.04 -3.14 12.28
CA TRP A 76 -24.38 -3.48 11.01
C TRP A 76 -24.83 -4.84 10.49
N GLU A 77 -24.97 -4.98 9.18
CA GLU A 77 -25.31 -6.26 8.56
C GLU A 77 -24.05 -7.06 8.25
N MET A 78 -24.13 -8.40 8.29
CA MET A 78 -23.06 -9.26 7.81
C MET A 78 -23.39 -9.69 6.38
N LYS A 79 -22.58 -9.29 5.41
CA LYS A 79 -22.83 -9.54 3.98
C LYS A 79 -21.64 -10.24 3.33
N GLN A 80 -21.89 -11.01 2.28
CA GLN A 80 -20.85 -11.55 1.41
C GLN A 80 -20.34 -10.47 0.45
N LEU A 81 -19.08 -10.52 0.03
CA LEU A 81 -18.49 -9.53 -0.89
C LEU A 81 -19.26 -9.40 -2.22
N ARG A 82 -19.89 -10.47 -2.72
CA ARG A 82 -20.79 -10.39 -3.89
C ARG A 82 -21.99 -9.44 -3.71
N GLN A 83 -22.36 -9.16 -2.47
CA GLN A 83 -23.42 -8.21 -2.12
C GLN A 83 -22.88 -6.78 -1.96
N PHE A 84 -21.57 -6.57 -2.02
CA PHE A 84 -20.97 -5.23 -2.03
C PHE A 84 -20.63 -4.75 -3.44
N ALA A 85 -20.28 -5.69 -4.32
CA ALA A 85 -19.83 -5.38 -5.67
C ALA A 85 -20.14 -6.53 -6.64
N GLU A 86 -20.25 -6.20 -7.92
CA GLU A 86 -20.13 -7.18 -8.99
C GLU A 86 -18.66 -7.59 -9.13
N ILE A 87 -18.35 -8.86 -8.85
CA ILE A 87 -16.98 -9.38 -8.84
C ILE A 87 -16.74 -10.17 -10.11
N LEU A 88 -15.79 -9.71 -10.92
CA LEU A 88 -15.56 -10.21 -12.26
C LEU A 88 -14.07 -10.44 -12.49
N ARG A 89 -13.73 -11.59 -13.07
CA ARG A 89 -12.35 -11.86 -13.47
C ARG A 89 -11.98 -11.04 -14.70
N GLY A 90 -10.73 -10.56 -14.74
CA GLY A 90 -10.13 -10.01 -15.95
C GLY A 90 -10.09 -11.03 -17.08
N LYS A 91 -9.84 -10.54 -18.29
CA LYS A 91 -9.89 -11.37 -19.50
C LYS A 91 -8.79 -10.98 -20.46
N PHE A 92 -8.08 -11.99 -20.93
CA PHE A 92 -7.26 -11.91 -22.13
C PHE A 92 -7.20 -13.33 -22.70
N THR A 93 -7.89 -13.62 -23.80
CA THR A 93 -8.05 -15.01 -24.28
C THR A 93 -6.94 -15.46 -25.22
N HIS A 94 -6.25 -14.55 -25.91
CA HIS A 94 -5.16 -14.90 -26.83
C HIS A 94 -3.93 -15.48 -26.10
N ARG A 95 -3.25 -16.45 -26.73
CA ARG A 95 -2.04 -17.07 -26.21
C ARG A 95 -1.02 -17.20 -27.35
N PRO A 96 0.26 -16.83 -27.14
CA PRO A 96 0.85 -16.31 -25.90
C PRO A 96 0.36 -14.88 -25.57
N ARG A 97 0.37 -14.50 -24.29
CA ARG A 97 -0.16 -13.19 -23.87
C ARG A 97 0.67 -12.04 -24.44
N ASN A 98 1.98 -12.20 -24.55
CA ASN A 98 2.93 -11.16 -24.96
C ASN A 98 3.04 -10.97 -26.49
N ASP A 99 2.06 -11.42 -27.27
CA ASP A 99 2.04 -11.19 -28.72
C ASP A 99 1.90 -9.68 -29.02
N PRO A 100 2.93 -9.04 -29.63
CA PRO A 100 2.92 -7.60 -29.90
C PRO A 100 1.74 -7.12 -30.75
N ALA A 101 1.11 -7.99 -31.54
CA ALA A 101 0.02 -7.63 -32.43
C ALA A 101 -1.24 -7.09 -31.72
N PHE A 102 -1.34 -7.26 -30.39
CA PHE A 102 -2.51 -6.87 -29.57
C PHE A 102 -2.27 -5.59 -28.76
N TYR A 103 -1.07 -5.01 -28.80
CA TYR A 103 -0.63 -3.89 -27.95
C TYR A 103 -0.42 -2.59 -28.74
N ASP A 104 0.05 -1.56 -28.05
CA ASP A 104 0.44 -0.24 -28.57
C ASP A 104 -0.73 0.52 -29.23
N GLY A 105 -1.90 0.47 -28.59
CA GLY A 105 -3.07 1.30 -28.93
C GLY A 105 -3.41 2.29 -27.81
N ASP A 106 -4.70 2.62 -27.69
CA ASP A 106 -5.18 3.68 -26.78
C ASP A 106 -5.85 3.15 -25.51
N TYR A 107 -6.00 1.83 -25.36
CA TYR A 107 -6.82 1.24 -24.29
C TYR A 107 -5.95 0.77 -23.11
N PRO A 108 -6.05 1.36 -21.91
CA PRO A 108 -5.17 1.01 -20.78
C PRO A 108 -5.26 -0.47 -20.39
N PHE A 109 -4.10 -1.12 -20.21
CA PHE A 109 -3.99 -2.53 -19.82
C PHE A 109 -3.18 -2.70 -18.54
N ILE A 110 -3.89 -2.82 -17.42
CA ILE A 110 -3.29 -2.90 -16.09
C ILE A 110 -2.74 -4.30 -15.83
N GLN A 111 -1.48 -4.39 -15.42
CA GLN A 111 -0.83 -5.62 -14.97
C GLN A 111 -0.84 -5.71 -13.44
N THR A 112 -0.60 -6.92 -12.91
CA THR A 112 -0.49 -7.15 -11.46
C THR A 112 0.53 -6.21 -10.81
N GLY A 113 1.65 -5.94 -11.48
CA GLY A 113 2.69 -5.04 -10.98
C GLY A 113 2.31 -3.55 -10.95
N ASP A 114 1.23 -3.15 -11.64
CA ASP A 114 0.71 -1.77 -11.57
C ASP A 114 -0.22 -1.57 -10.35
N ILE A 115 -0.68 -2.67 -9.73
CA ILE A 115 -1.46 -2.63 -8.48
C ILE A 115 -0.51 -2.57 -7.27
N THR A 116 0.56 -3.37 -7.31
CA THR A 116 1.52 -3.44 -6.20
C THR A 116 2.24 -2.12 -5.98
N GLY A 117 2.19 -1.61 -4.75
CA GLY A 117 2.81 -0.34 -4.36
C GLY A 117 2.00 0.91 -4.72
N THR A 118 0.83 0.75 -5.34
CA THR A 118 -0.14 1.84 -5.47
C THR A 118 -0.79 2.11 -4.12
N ASP A 119 -0.84 3.37 -3.69
CA ASP A 119 -1.44 3.73 -2.39
C ASP A 119 -2.96 3.52 -2.41
N ARG A 120 -3.67 4.12 -3.39
CA ARG A 120 -5.12 3.93 -3.55
C ARG A 120 -5.59 3.93 -4.99
N TYR A 121 -5.27 4.96 -5.76
CA TYR A 121 -5.76 5.12 -7.13
C TYR A 121 -4.66 4.80 -8.14
N ILE A 122 -5.01 4.00 -9.15
CA ILE A 122 -4.20 3.85 -10.36
C ILE A 122 -4.49 5.05 -11.25
N THR A 123 -3.53 5.96 -11.32
CA THR A 123 -3.61 7.20 -12.12
C THR A 123 -2.80 7.14 -13.40
N GLU A 124 -1.92 6.15 -13.54
CA GLU A 124 -1.02 5.97 -14.68
C GLU A 124 -1.02 4.51 -15.15
N PHE A 125 -0.66 4.29 -16.41
CA PHE A 125 -0.55 2.95 -17.00
C PHE A 125 0.64 2.92 -17.96
N LYS A 126 1.27 1.75 -18.07
CA LYS A 126 2.47 1.56 -18.90
C LYS A 126 2.19 0.82 -20.21
N GLN A 127 1.17 -0.04 -20.21
CA GLN A 127 0.83 -0.90 -21.33
C GLN A 127 -0.58 -0.59 -21.81
N THR A 128 -0.77 -0.64 -23.12
CA THR A 128 -2.07 -0.43 -23.77
C THR A 128 -2.39 -1.54 -24.75
N LEU A 129 -3.69 -1.80 -24.92
CA LEU A 129 -4.24 -2.66 -25.96
C LEU A 129 -4.60 -1.81 -27.19
N ASN A 130 -4.57 -2.45 -28.35
CA ASN A 130 -5.20 -1.94 -29.57
C ASN A 130 -6.57 -2.61 -29.80
N GLU A 131 -7.20 -2.36 -30.95
CA GLU A 131 -8.51 -2.94 -31.34
C GLU A 131 -8.55 -4.48 -31.28
N LYS A 132 -7.47 -5.15 -31.70
CA LYS A 132 -7.37 -6.61 -31.58
C LYS A 132 -7.28 -7.02 -30.11
N GLY A 133 -6.49 -6.28 -29.33
CA GLY A 133 -6.35 -6.46 -27.88
C GLY A 133 -7.69 -6.42 -27.14
N ILE A 134 -8.50 -5.38 -27.36
CA ILE A 134 -9.79 -5.25 -26.68
C ILE A 134 -10.79 -6.33 -27.12
N SER A 135 -10.71 -6.82 -28.36
CA SER A 135 -11.60 -7.89 -28.86
C SER A 135 -11.45 -9.22 -28.10
N VAL A 136 -10.28 -9.47 -27.53
CA VAL A 136 -9.97 -10.67 -26.73
C VAL A 136 -9.98 -10.41 -25.22
N SER A 137 -10.35 -9.20 -24.81
CA SER A 137 -10.37 -8.74 -23.42
C SER A 137 -11.78 -8.32 -22.97
N LYS A 138 -11.87 -7.68 -21.79
CA LYS A 138 -13.09 -7.09 -21.24
C LYS A 138 -12.72 -5.79 -20.54
N GLN A 139 -13.48 -4.74 -20.80
CA GLN A 139 -13.32 -3.44 -20.14
C GLN A 139 -13.98 -3.44 -18.76
N PHE A 140 -13.37 -2.72 -17.84
CA PHE A 140 -13.91 -2.36 -16.54
C PHE A 140 -14.04 -0.84 -16.44
N PRO A 141 -15.13 -0.33 -15.84
CA PRO A 141 -15.35 1.10 -15.73
C PRO A 141 -14.37 1.75 -14.74
N GLN A 142 -14.15 3.05 -14.91
CA GLN A 142 -13.55 3.89 -13.86
C GLN A 142 -14.33 3.73 -12.56
N GLY A 143 -13.63 3.77 -11.42
CA GLY A 143 -14.23 3.53 -10.11
C GLY A 143 -14.38 2.04 -9.76
N SER A 144 -13.92 1.12 -10.61
CA SER A 144 -13.77 -0.29 -10.21
C SER A 144 -12.57 -0.43 -9.29
N LEU A 145 -12.74 -1.17 -8.19
CA LEU A 145 -11.60 -1.67 -7.41
C LEU A 145 -11.01 -2.88 -8.13
N VAL A 146 -9.69 -2.95 -8.24
CA VAL A 146 -8.95 -4.08 -8.81
C VAL A 146 -8.16 -4.78 -7.73
N MET A 147 -8.09 -6.10 -7.80
CA MET A 147 -7.34 -6.93 -6.85
C MET A 147 -6.45 -7.92 -7.59
N ALA A 148 -5.18 -7.97 -7.19
CA ALA A 148 -4.26 -9.01 -7.64
C ALA A 148 -4.62 -10.35 -6.99
N ILE A 149 -4.73 -11.40 -7.80
CA ILE A 149 -5.07 -12.76 -7.34
C ILE A 149 -3.96 -13.79 -7.58
N ALA A 150 -2.82 -13.35 -8.13
CA ALA A 150 -1.64 -14.16 -8.39
C ALA A 150 -0.37 -13.40 -7.98
N ALA A 151 0.62 -14.10 -7.41
CA ALA A 151 1.90 -13.61 -6.87
C ALA A 151 1.79 -12.62 -5.69
N ASN A 152 1.08 -11.51 -5.84
CA ASN A 152 0.86 -10.47 -4.82
C ASN A 152 -0.62 -10.46 -4.39
N ILE A 153 -1.06 -11.57 -3.79
CA ILE A 153 -2.48 -11.79 -3.48
C ILE A 153 -3.01 -10.71 -2.53
N GLY A 154 -4.12 -10.09 -2.88
CA GLY A 154 -4.83 -9.14 -2.00
C GLY A 154 -4.31 -7.70 -2.03
N ASP A 155 -3.31 -7.39 -2.87
CA ASP A 155 -3.05 -6.00 -3.24
C ASP A 155 -4.26 -5.44 -3.99
N VAL A 156 -4.72 -4.26 -3.59
CA VAL A 156 -5.91 -3.61 -4.14
C VAL A 156 -5.63 -2.17 -4.51
N ALA A 157 -6.31 -1.69 -5.55
CA ALA A 157 -6.30 -0.29 -5.97
C ALA A 157 -7.61 0.06 -6.70
N ILE A 158 -7.86 1.33 -6.94
CA ILE A 158 -9.05 1.84 -7.64
C ILE A 158 -8.63 2.38 -9.01
N LEU A 159 -9.36 2.00 -10.05
CA LEU A 159 -9.16 2.55 -11.39
C LEU A 159 -9.63 4.01 -11.48
N ASN A 160 -8.73 4.92 -11.84
CA ASN A 160 -9.10 6.32 -12.13
C ASN A 160 -9.47 6.57 -13.60
N PHE A 161 -9.55 5.51 -14.41
CA PHE A 161 -9.96 5.53 -15.81
C PHE A 161 -10.50 4.14 -16.20
N PRO A 162 -11.31 4.01 -17.26
CA PRO A 162 -11.72 2.70 -17.77
C PRO A 162 -10.49 1.90 -18.24
N ALA A 163 -10.40 0.63 -17.87
CA ALA A 163 -9.23 -0.17 -18.18
C ALA A 163 -9.57 -1.64 -18.46
N TYR A 164 -8.59 -2.34 -19.02
CA TYR A 164 -8.58 -3.77 -19.26
C TYR A 164 -7.50 -4.40 -18.38
N PHE A 165 -7.64 -5.67 -18.02
CA PHE A 165 -6.60 -6.39 -17.28
C PHE A 165 -6.69 -7.90 -17.51
N PRO A 166 -5.58 -8.63 -17.36
CA PRO A 166 -5.54 -10.07 -17.55
C PRO A 166 -6.31 -10.82 -16.46
N ASP A 167 -6.43 -12.12 -16.66
CA ASP A 167 -7.13 -13.04 -15.75
C ASP A 167 -6.40 -13.28 -14.40
N SER A 168 -5.23 -12.66 -14.18
CA SER A 168 -4.53 -12.58 -12.88
C SER A 168 -5.00 -11.43 -11.99
N ILE A 169 -5.99 -10.66 -12.44
CA ILE A 169 -6.62 -9.56 -11.71
C ILE A 169 -8.14 -9.78 -11.71
N VAL A 170 -8.78 -9.44 -10.59
CA VAL A 170 -10.23 -9.40 -10.43
C VAL A 170 -10.67 -7.96 -10.24
N GLY A 171 -11.73 -7.55 -10.93
CA GLY A 171 -12.39 -6.27 -10.71
C GLY A 171 -13.62 -6.44 -9.82
N LEU A 172 -13.82 -5.48 -8.93
CA LEU A 172 -14.99 -5.31 -8.08
C LEU A 172 -15.64 -3.98 -8.48
N VAL A 173 -16.80 -4.05 -9.11
CA VAL A 173 -17.62 -2.88 -9.46
C VAL A 173 -18.61 -2.65 -8.31
N PRO A 174 -18.45 -1.61 -7.48
CA PRO A 174 -19.29 -1.42 -6.29
C PRO A 174 -20.76 -1.23 -6.66
N HIS A 175 -21.66 -1.78 -5.85
CA HIS A 175 -23.10 -1.49 -5.94
C HIS A 175 -23.41 -0.08 -5.44
N LEU A 176 -24.57 0.46 -5.81
CA LEU A 176 -24.95 1.84 -5.49
C LEU A 176 -25.08 2.14 -3.99
N ASP A 177 -25.32 1.11 -3.17
CA ASP A 177 -25.42 1.18 -1.72
C ASP A 177 -24.08 0.95 -1.00
N VAL A 178 -22.98 0.92 -1.75
CA VAL A 178 -21.62 0.76 -1.23
C VAL A 178 -20.76 1.95 -1.60
N ASP A 179 -20.15 2.55 -0.59
CA ASP A 179 -19.14 3.57 -0.77
C ASP A 179 -17.82 2.93 -1.25
N LEU A 180 -17.25 3.46 -2.34
CA LEU A 180 -16.07 2.89 -2.98
C LEU A 180 -14.83 2.94 -2.07
N ASP A 181 -14.63 4.04 -1.35
CA ASP A 181 -13.49 4.18 -0.44
C ASP A 181 -13.66 3.26 0.79
N PHE A 182 -14.88 3.10 1.28
CA PHE A 182 -15.19 2.12 2.32
C PHE A 182 -14.85 0.70 1.85
N LEU A 183 -15.28 0.33 0.63
CA LEU A 183 -14.95 -0.96 0.03
C LEU A 183 -13.44 -1.15 -0.09
N PHE A 184 -12.70 -0.12 -0.49
CA PHE A 184 -11.24 -0.16 -0.55
C PHE A 184 -10.59 -0.42 0.82
N TYR A 185 -10.95 0.34 1.86
CA TYR A 185 -10.43 0.14 3.22
C TYR A 185 -10.82 -1.20 3.83
N MET A 186 -12.03 -1.68 3.53
CA MET A 186 -12.48 -3.00 3.92
C MET A 186 -11.62 -4.08 3.25
N MET A 187 -11.35 -3.97 1.94
CA MET A 187 -10.51 -4.92 1.22
C MET A 187 -9.06 -4.94 1.73
N ILE A 188 -8.50 -3.79 2.13
CA ILE A 188 -7.20 -3.73 2.85
C ILE A 188 -7.23 -4.61 4.10
N THR A 189 -8.30 -4.52 4.88
CA THR A 189 -8.45 -5.30 6.13
C THR A 189 -8.65 -6.80 5.85
N LEU A 190 -9.26 -7.14 4.72
CA LEU A 190 -9.49 -8.53 4.29
C LEU A 190 -8.27 -9.21 3.67
N LYS A 191 -7.18 -8.48 3.40
CA LYS A 191 -5.97 -9.04 2.77
C LYS A 191 -5.42 -10.26 3.51
N GLN A 192 -5.16 -10.15 4.82
CA GLN A 192 -4.61 -11.27 5.60
C GLN A 192 -5.54 -12.50 5.65
N PRO A 193 -6.85 -12.35 5.92
CA PRO A 193 -7.79 -13.46 5.80
C PRO A 193 -7.79 -14.13 4.41
N LEU A 194 -7.74 -13.34 3.34
CA LEU A 194 -7.73 -13.83 1.96
C LEU A 194 -6.44 -14.61 1.63
N GLU A 195 -5.27 -14.11 2.04
CA GLU A 195 -3.97 -14.77 1.85
C GLU A 195 -3.91 -16.14 2.56
N ARG A 196 -4.42 -16.21 3.80
CA ARG A 196 -4.50 -17.47 4.56
C ARG A 196 -5.37 -18.51 3.85
N ASN A 197 -6.53 -18.09 3.32
CA ASN A 197 -7.41 -18.98 2.57
C ASN A 197 -6.78 -19.45 1.24
N ALA A 198 -6.02 -18.60 0.57
CA ALA A 198 -5.33 -18.93 -0.69
C ALA A 198 -4.23 -19.98 -0.50
N THR A 199 -3.50 -19.93 0.62
CA THR A 199 -2.37 -20.83 0.90
C THR A 199 -2.82 -22.26 1.19
N VAL A 200 -4.04 -22.44 1.71
CA VAL A 200 -4.60 -23.76 2.01
C VAL A 200 -5.04 -24.50 0.74
N SER A 201 -5.43 -23.78 -0.31
CA SER A 201 -5.63 -24.39 -1.63
C SER A 201 -4.28 -24.68 -2.29
N THR A 202 -4.08 -25.89 -2.82
CA THR A 202 -2.85 -26.36 -3.48
C THR A 202 -2.37 -25.54 -4.70
N GLN A 203 -3.11 -24.50 -5.07
CA GLN A 203 -2.72 -23.47 -6.03
C GLN A 203 -2.74 -22.11 -5.33
N MET A 204 -1.64 -21.35 -5.35
CA MET A 204 -1.57 -19.98 -4.84
C MET A 204 -2.29 -18.99 -5.75
N ASN A 205 -3.59 -19.19 -5.98
CA ASN A 205 -4.45 -18.31 -6.74
C ASN A 205 -5.84 -18.25 -6.09
N LEU A 206 -6.35 -17.04 -5.83
CA LEU A 206 -7.74 -16.87 -5.42
C LEU A 206 -8.67 -16.90 -6.63
N ASN A 207 -9.74 -17.69 -6.56
CA ASN A 207 -10.80 -17.66 -7.56
C ASN A 207 -11.91 -16.68 -7.16
N VAL A 208 -12.75 -16.30 -8.14
CA VAL A 208 -13.84 -15.33 -7.94
C VAL A 208 -14.83 -15.78 -6.87
N GLU A 209 -15.11 -17.08 -6.75
CA GLU A 209 -16.09 -17.60 -5.78
C GLU A 209 -15.54 -17.54 -4.33
N GLN A 210 -14.25 -17.83 -4.14
CA GLN A 210 -13.57 -17.66 -2.85
C GLN A 210 -13.62 -16.20 -2.39
N ILE A 211 -13.42 -15.25 -3.30
CA ILE A 211 -13.51 -13.82 -2.98
C ILE A 211 -14.97 -13.45 -2.70
N SER A 212 -15.89 -13.87 -3.58
CA SER A 212 -17.30 -13.52 -3.52
C SER A 212 -17.99 -13.96 -2.23
N SER A 213 -17.59 -15.11 -1.68
CA SER A 213 -18.18 -15.71 -0.49
C SER A 213 -17.63 -15.16 0.83
N VAL A 214 -16.58 -14.33 0.79
CA VAL A 214 -16.01 -13.71 2.00
C VAL A 214 -17.06 -12.82 2.65
N VAL A 215 -17.28 -13.03 3.95
CA VAL A 215 -18.24 -12.27 4.73
C VAL A 215 -17.53 -11.10 5.41
N ALA A 216 -18.13 -9.92 5.31
CA ALA A 216 -17.67 -8.70 5.95
C ALA A 216 -18.85 -7.92 6.55
N ALA A 217 -18.55 -7.01 7.48
CA ALA A 217 -19.56 -6.17 8.08
C ALA A 217 -19.89 -4.99 7.16
N CYS A 218 -21.17 -4.68 7.05
CA CYS A 218 -21.73 -3.67 6.14
C CYS A 218 -22.52 -2.64 6.97
N PRO A 219 -21.94 -1.46 7.24
CA PRO A 219 -22.67 -0.33 7.81
C PRO A 219 -23.71 0.21 6.82
N PRO A 220 -24.70 0.99 7.29
CA PRO A 220 -25.51 1.83 6.41
C PRO A 220 -24.65 2.76 5.55
N LEU A 221 -25.08 3.05 4.32
CA LEU A 221 -24.30 3.85 3.35
C LEU A 221 -23.80 5.20 3.90
N ILE A 222 -24.63 5.90 4.70
CA ILE A 222 -24.23 7.17 5.33
C ILE A 222 -23.06 6.96 6.29
N GLU A 223 -23.08 5.88 7.07
CA GLU A 223 -22.01 5.55 8.00
C GLU A 223 -20.75 5.09 7.27
N GLN A 224 -20.87 4.34 6.17
CA GLN A 224 -19.73 4.03 5.30
C GLN A 224 -19.01 5.29 4.83
N ARG A 225 -19.76 6.29 4.33
CA ARG A 225 -19.20 7.58 3.89
C ARG A 225 -18.54 8.36 5.03
N ASN A 226 -19.15 8.35 6.22
CA ASN A 226 -18.57 8.99 7.40
C ASN A 226 -17.25 8.30 7.81
N ILE A 227 -17.19 6.97 7.75
CA ILE A 227 -15.97 6.19 7.97
C ILE A 227 -14.91 6.57 6.95
N SER A 228 -15.26 6.60 5.65
CA SER A 228 -14.32 6.96 4.57
C SER A 228 -13.73 8.36 4.77
N ALA A 229 -14.57 9.36 5.06
CA ALA A 229 -14.14 10.73 5.30
C ALA A 229 -13.26 10.87 6.56
N HIS A 230 -13.61 10.17 7.64
CA HIS A 230 -12.80 10.13 8.84
C HIS A 230 -11.42 9.51 8.57
N LEU A 231 -11.40 8.36 7.89
CA LEU A 231 -10.16 7.68 7.51
C LEU A 231 -9.32 8.57 6.62
N GLU A 232 -9.88 9.23 5.61
CA GLU A 232 -9.11 10.13 4.75
C GLU A 232 -8.40 11.24 5.55
N SER A 233 -9.10 11.87 6.50
CA SER A 233 -8.51 12.88 7.38
C SER A 233 -7.43 12.30 8.31
N GLU A 234 -7.65 11.14 8.92
CA GLU A 234 -6.65 10.52 9.81
C GLU A 234 -5.43 10.01 9.05
N LEU A 235 -5.64 9.43 7.87
CA LEU A 235 -4.58 8.86 7.03
C LEU A 235 -3.65 9.95 6.48
N ALA A 236 -4.19 11.11 6.11
CA ALA A 236 -3.38 12.27 5.71
C ALA A 236 -2.38 12.73 6.79
N LYS A 237 -2.72 12.56 8.07
CA LYS A 237 -1.79 12.85 9.19
C LYS A 237 -0.63 11.86 9.21
N PHE A 238 -0.90 10.57 9.00
CA PHE A 238 0.16 9.55 8.91
C PHE A 238 1.06 9.78 7.71
N ASP A 239 0.51 10.20 6.58
CA ASP A 239 1.27 10.51 5.37
C ASP A 239 2.22 11.70 5.61
N THR A 240 1.72 12.75 6.28
CA THR A 240 2.52 13.91 6.67
C THR A 240 3.67 13.52 7.60
N LEU A 241 3.39 12.74 8.65
CA LEU A 241 4.40 12.30 9.63
C LEU A 241 5.45 11.39 8.98
N THR A 242 5.03 10.49 8.08
CA THR A 242 5.94 9.62 7.33
C THR A 242 6.86 10.44 6.43
N ALA A 243 6.32 11.46 5.75
CA ALA A 243 7.12 12.35 4.90
C ALA A 243 8.09 13.23 5.71
N GLU A 244 7.72 13.63 6.93
CA GLU A 244 8.63 14.34 7.86
C GLU A 244 9.77 13.43 8.34
N ALA A 245 9.47 12.20 8.73
CA ALA A 245 10.47 11.23 9.15
C ALA A 245 11.46 10.90 8.01
N GLN A 246 10.95 10.73 6.78
CA GLN A 246 11.80 10.51 5.61
C GLN A 246 12.70 11.71 5.32
N ARG A 247 12.17 12.94 5.36
CA ARG A 247 12.98 14.16 5.20
C ARG A 247 14.07 14.28 6.28
N ALA A 248 13.76 13.90 7.52
CA ALA A 248 14.75 13.88 8.60
C ALA A 248 15.88 12.89 8.32
N ILE A 249 15.56 11.69 7.80
CA ILE A 249 16.56 10.70 7.37
C ILE A 249 17.46 11.28 6.28
N ASP A 250 16.87 11.91 5.26
CA ASP A 250 17.62 12.45 4.12
C ASP A 250 18.62 13.54 4.59
N LEU A 251 18.17 14.46 5.44
CA LEU A 251 19.01 15.51 6.02
C LEU A 251 20.13 14.95 6.92
N LEU A 252 19.85 13.90 7.68
CA LEU A 252 20.85 13.22 8.52
C LEU A 252 21.93 12.57 7.64
N GLN A 253 21.55 11.93 6.54
CA GLN A 253 22.47 11.31 5.59
C GLN A 253 23.32 12.35 4.84
N GLU A 254 22.73 13.48 4.46
CA GLU A 254 23.45 14.61 3.88
C GLU A 254 24.48 15.16 4.87
N ARG A 255 24.05 15.43 6.11
CA ARG A 255 24.93 15.89 7.19
C ARG A 255 26.08 14.92 7.44
N ARG A 256 25.82 13.61 7.42
CA ARG A 256 26.84 12.57 7.58
C ARG A 256 27.92 12.68 6.50
N THR A 257 27.49 12.83 5.25
CA THR A 257 28.38 12.94 4.09
C THR A 257 29.21 14.24 4.15
N ALA A 258 28.57 15.35 4.48
CA ALA A 258 29.22 16.65 4.65
C ALA A 258 30.25 16.64 5.80
N LEU A 259 29.90 16.03 6.94
CA LEU A 259 30.78 15.93 8.10
C LEU A 259 32.04 15.12 7.78
N ILE A 260 31.89 13.97 7.12
CA ILE A 260 33.02 13.15 6.68
C ILE A 260 33.92 13.96 5.74
N SER A 261 33.34 14.58 4.71
CA SER A 261 34.09 15.40 3.75
C SER A 261 34.86 16.53 4.42
N ALA A 262 34.20 17.28 5.30
CA ALA A 262 34.79 18.43 5.97
C ALA A 262 35.89 18.04 6.97
N ALA A 263 35.75 16.90 7.66
CA ALA A 263 36.78 16.37 8.55
C ALA A 263 38.02 15.88 7.78
N VAL A 264 37.85 15.10 6.70
CA VAL A 264 39.00 14.55 5.94
C VAL A 264 39.69 15.58 5.05
N THR A 265 39.03 16.68 4.72
CA THR A 265 39.61 17.81 3.97
C THR A 265 40.19 18.90 4.88
N GLY A 266 40.10 18.75 6.21
CA GLY A 266 40.61 19.72 7.17
C GLY A 266 39.81 21.03 7.24
N GLN A 267 38.58 21.04 6.73
CA GLN A 267 37.68 22.20 6.85
C GLN A 267 37.14 22.37 8.28
N ILE A 268 37.22 21.33 9.10
CA ILE A 268 36.87 21.35 10.53
C ILE A 268 38.10 20.93 11.33
N ASP A 269 38.46 21.72 12.36
CA ASP A 269 39.52 21.35 13.29
C ASP A 269 38.98 20.37 14.35
N VAL A 270 39.29 19.09 14.18
CA VAL A 270 38.85 18.02 15.10
C VAL A 270 39.68 17.96 16.38
N ARG A 271 40.79 18.71 16.49
CA ARG A 271 41.72 18.66 17.63
C ARG A 271 41.15 19.31 18.90
N ALA A 272 40.12 20.14 18.76
CA ALA A 272 39.42 20.80 19.87
C ALA A 272 38.10 20.10 20.28
N ALA A 273 37.73 19.00 19.62
CA ALA A 273 36.43 18.33 19.79
C ALA A 273 36.46 17.09 20.73
N LEU A 274 37.56 16.92 21.47
CA LEU A 274 37.81 15.86 22.46
C LEU A 274 37.52 16.32 23.88
#